data_AF-A0A352PNW3-F1
#
_entry.id   AF-A0A352PNW3-F1
#
_cell.length_a   1.000
_cell.length_b   1.000
_cell.length_c   1.000
_cell.angle_alpha   90.00
_cell.angle_beta   90.00
_cell.angle_gamma   90.00
#
_symmetry.space_group_name_H-M   'P 1'
#
loop_
_entity.id
_entity.type
_entity.pdbx_description
1 polymer ?
#
loop_
_entity_poly.entity_id
_entity_poly.type
_entity_poly.pdbx_seq_one_letter_code
_entity_poly.pdbx_strand_id
1 'polypeptide(L)'
;FEETGDLDFSYEIAGLARYRANYFMQKNGIGAVFREIPDKIQTVEQLGLPPVIAKLALLPRGLVLVTGPTGSGKSTTLAAVIDEVNRKRKDHIITIEDPIEFVHVSQNCVINHRELGTHTRTFSAALRASLREDPDVILVGEMR
;
A
#
# COMPACT_ATOMS: atom_id res chain seq x y z
N PHE A 1 -9.63 5.22 -19.28
CA PHE A 1 -9.15 4.89 -20.63
C PHE A 1 -10.00 5.55 -21.72
N GLU A 2 -11.28 5.22 -21.89
CA GLU A 2 -12.10 5.80 -22.98
C GLU A 2 -12.19 7.33 -22.95
N GLU A 3 -12.24 7.93 -21.76
CA GLU A 3 -12.34 9.39 -21.60
C GLU A 3 -10.99 10.12 -21.74
N THR A 4 -9.89 9.48 -21.34
CA THR A 4 -8.60 10.15 -21.12
C THR A 4 -7.45 9.63 -21.97
N GLY A 5 -7.56 8.42 -22.52
CA GLY A 5 -6.47 7.70 -23.20
C GLY A 5 -5.50 6.97 -22.24
N ASP A 6 -5.67 7.13 -20.93
CA ASP A 6 -4.81 6.56 -19.89
C ASP A 6 -5.62 5.82 -18.81
N LEU A 7 -5.03 4.78 -18.21
CA LEU A 7 -5.61 4.04 -17.08
C LEU A 7 -4.52 3.30 -16.29
N ASP A 8 -4.39 3.63 -15.01
CA ASP A 8 -3.65 2.84 -14.02
C ASP A 8 -4.60 1.92 -13.26
N PHE A 9 -4.21 0.66 -13.03
CA PHE A 9 -4.98 -0.29 -12.23
C PHE A 9 -4.12 -1.43 -11.69
N SER A 10 -4.65 -2.13 -10.68
CA SER A 10 -4.09 -3.38 -10.16
C SER A 10 -4.78 -4.58 -10.83
N TYR A 11 -4.02 -5.61 -11.19
CA TYR A 11 -4.55 -6.86 -11.75
C TYR A 11 -3.91 -8.07 -11.08
N GLU A 12 -4.70 -9.07 -10.71
CA GLU A 12 -4.25 -10.27 -10.04
C GLU A 12 -4.49 -11.51 -10.91
N ILE A 13 -3.46 -12.35 -11.04
CA ILE A 13 -3.60 -13.69 -11.58
C ILE A 13 -3.45 -14.67 -10.42
N ALA A 14 -4.57 -15.26 -10.01
CA ALA A 14 -4.63 -16.16 -8.86
C ALA A 14 -3.57 -17.26 -8.93
N GLY A 15 -2.73 -17.36 -7.89
CA GLY A 15 -1.66 -18.35 -7.79
C GLY A 15 -0.40 -18.05 -8.62
N LEU A 16 -0.32 -16.88 -9.29
CA LEU A 16 0.85 -16.47 -10.04
C LEU A 16 1.49 -15.21 -9.48
N ALA A 17 0.82 -14.06 -9.60
CA ALA A 17 1.32 -12.77 -9.15
C ALA A 17 0.24 -11.68 -9.26
N ARG A 18 0.48 -10.57 -8.55
CA ARG A 18 -0.21 -9.29 -8.77
C ARG A 18 0.62 -8.37 -9.66
N TYR A 19 -0.04 -7.50 -10.40
CA TYR A 19 0.58 -6.56 -11.32
C TYR A 19 -0.02 -5.17 -11.14
N ARG A 20 0.84 -4.15 -11.17
CA ARG A 20 0.44 -2.78 -11.49
C ARG A 20 0.47 -2.63 -13.00
N ALA A 21 -0.69 -2.41 -13.59
CA ALA A 21 -0.86 -2.22 -15.02
C ALA A 21 -1.12 -0.75 -15.33
N ASN A 22 -0.55 -0.28 -16.44
CA ASN A 22 -0.85 1.02 -17.03
C ASN A 22 -1.18 0.83 -18.51
N TYR A 23 -2.35 1.29 -18.94
CA TYR A 23 -2.74 1.38 -20.34
C TYR A 23 -2.63 2.83 -20.81
N PHE A 24 -2.11 3.03 -22.02
CA PHE A 24 -1.88 4.35 -22.58
C PHE A 24 -1.98 4.31 -24.12
N MET A 25 -2.31 5.45 -24.72
CA MET A 25 -2.26 5.61 -26.18
C MET A 25 -0.84 5.99 -26.63
N GLN A 26 -0.34 5.32 -27.66
CA GLN A 26 0.93 5.66 -28.34
C GLN A 26 0.73 5.73 -29.86
N LYS A 27 1.75 6.20 -30.59
CA LYS A 27 1.67 6.49 -32.03
C LYS A 27 1.07 5.34 -32.85
N ASN A 28 1.34 4.09 -32.46
CA ASN A 28 0.93 2.90 -33.19
C ASN A 28 -0.33 2.22 -32.60
N GLY A 29 -1.05 2.89 -31.69
CA GLY A 29 -2.25 2.35 -31.04
C GLY A 29 -2.10 2.23 -29.53
N ILE A 30 -2.78 1.25 -28.93
CA ILE A 30 -2.79 1.04 -27.48
C ILE A 30 -1.47 0.39 -27.05
N GLY A 31 -0.86 0.93 -25.99
CA GLY A 31 0.26 0.34 -25.25
C GLY A 31 -0.15 -0.07 -23.84
N ALA A 32 0.55 -1.05 -23.29
CA ALA A 32 0.37 -1.48 -21.91
C ALA A 32 1.72 -1.82 -21.26
N VAL A 33 1.89 -1.44 -20.00
CA VAL A 33 3.03 -1.85 -19.17
C VAL A 33 2.51 -2.56 -17.93
N PHE A 34 3.05 -3.74 -17.66
CA PHE A 34 2.77 -4.53 -16.46
C PHE A 34 4.03 -4.61 -15.61
N ARG A 35 3.93 -4.17 -14.35
CA ARG A 35 4.99 -4.30 -13.36
C ARG A 35 4.52 -5.25 -12.28
N GLU A 36 5.26 -6.33 -12.06
CA GLU A 36 4.97 -7.30 -11.01
C GLU A 36 5.02 -6.62 -9.63
N ILE A 37 4.02 -6.93 -8.81
CA ILE A 37 3.92 -6.55 -7.42
C ILE A 37 4.41 -7.74 -6.59
N PRO A 38 5.45 -7.58 -5.75
CA PRO A 38 5.93 -8.66 -4.92
C PRO A 38 4.87 -9.15 -3.93
N ASP A 39 4.53 -10.43 -3.99
CA ASP A 39 3.55 -11.03 -3.07
C ASP A 39 4.11 -11.21 -1.65
N LYS A 40 5.43 -11.39 -1.53
CA LYS A 40 6.08 -11.65 -0.25
C LYS A 40 6.57 -10.36 0.40
N ILE A 41 5.92 -10.00 1.50
CA ILE A 41 6.36 -8.93 2.38
C ILE A 41 7.57 -9.42 3.17
N GLN A 42 8.67 -8.67 3.10
CA GLN A 42 9.87 -8.94 3.89
C GLN A 42 9.74 -8.31 5.27
N THR A 43 10.23 -8.99 6.30
CA THR A 43 10.26 -8.43 7.66
C THR A 43 11.29 -7.32 7.77
N VAL A 44 11.19 -6.50 8.82
CA VAL A 44 12.17 -5.43 9.11
C VAL A 44 13.59 -5.99 9.18
N GLU A 45 13.75 -7.17 9.78
CA GLU A 45 15.04 -7.87 9.91
C GLU A 45 15.56 -8.38 8.56
N GLN A 46 14.69 -8.93 7.72
CA GLN A 46 15.06 -9.43 6.39
C GLN A 46 15.54 -8.30 5.47
N LEU A 47 14.98 -7.09 5.64
CA LEU A 47 15.44 -5.89 4.94
C LEU A 47 16.76 -5.33 5.48
N GLY A 48 17.32 -5.90 6.56
CA GLY A 48 18.53 -5.40 7.20
C GLY A 48 18.34 -4.02 7.85
N LEU A 49 17.10 -3.64 8.18
CA LEU A 49 16.81 -2.34 8.77
C LEU A 49 17.19 -2.33 10.26
N PRO A 50 17.62 -1.17 10.79
CA PRO A 50 17.96 -1.06 12.20
C PRO A 50 16.79 -1.45 13.12
N PRO A 51 17.02 -2.12 14.27
CA PRO A 51 15.95 -2.58 15.17
C PRO A 51 15.01 -1.47 15.68
N VAL A 52 15.44 -0.21 15.64
CA VAL A 52 14.58 0.93 16.00
C VAL A 52 13.38 1.08 15.06
N ILE A 53 13.48 0.63 13.79
CA ILE A 53 12.38 0.69 12.82
C ILE A 53 11.23 -0.23 13.25
N ALA A 54 11.52 -1.45 13.72
CA ALA A 54 10.50 -2.36 14.25
C ALA A 54 9.79 -1.77 15.48
N LYS A 55 10.48 -0.96 16.30
CA LYS A 55 9.87 -0.28 17.45
C LYS A 55 8.83 0.76 17.04
N LEU A 56 8.90 1.31 15.83
CA LEU A 56 7.90 2.27 15.33
C LEU A 56 6.51 1.64 15.22
N ALA A 57 6.43 0.34 14.90
CA ALA A 57 5.18 -0.42 14.84
C ALA A 57 4.47 -0.52 16.21
N LEU A 58 5.21 -0.38 17.30
CA LEU A 58 4.71 -0.51 18.67
C LEU A 58 4.31 0.83 19.29
N LEU A 59 4.45 1.95 18.56
CA LEU A 59 4.01 3.25 19.05
C LEU A 59 2.48 3.23 19.24
N PRO A 60 1.97 3.66 20.41
CA PRO A 60 0.54 3.60 20.69
C PRO A 60 -0.26 4.63 19.89
N ARG A 61 0.37 5.73 19.49
CA ARG A 61 -0.19 6.80 18.65
C ARG A 61 0.94 7.71 18.13
N GLY A 62 0.73 8.40 17.03
CA GLY A 62 1.67 9.38 16.49
C GLY A 62 1.66 9.42 14.97
N LEU A 63 2.62 10.16 14.40
CA LEU A 63 2.86 10.24 12.97
C LEU A 63 4.27 9.73 12.67
N VAL A 64 4.37 8.74 11.79
CA VAL A 64 5.63 8.21 11.26
C VAL A 64 5.71 8.56 9.78
N LEU A 65 6.81 9.18 9.37
CA LEU A 65 7.06 9.56 7.98
C LEU A 65 8.23 8.76 7.43
N VAL A 66 7.99 8.00 6.37
CA VAL A 66 9.03 7.29 5.60
C VAL A 66 9.28 8.09 4.33
N THR A 67 10.48 8.67 4.20
CA THR A 67 10.82 9.60 3.12
C THR A 67 12.00 9.08 2.30
N GLY A 68 12.18 9.65 1.10
CA GLY A 68 13.23 9.25 0.17
C GLY A 68 12.79 9.36 -1.30
N PRO A 69 13.74 9.33 -2.26
CA PRO A 69 13.43 9.42 -3.68
C PRO A 69 12.65 8.19 -4.17
N THR A 70 12.11 8.27 -5.39
CA THR A 70 11.48 7.11 -6.05
C THR A 70 12.48 5.95 -6.14
N GLY A 71 12.02 4.74 -5.83
CA GLY A 71 12.88 3.55 -5.84
C GLY A 71 13.76 3.35 -4.60
N SER A 72 13.68 4.20 -3.57
CA SER A 72 14.51 4.07 -2.35
C SER A 72 14.00 3.04 -1.33
N GLY A 73 13.01 2.21 -1.67
CA GLY A 73 12.47 1.20 -0.76
C GLY A 73 11.46 1.69 0.30
N LYS A 74 10.85 2.87 0.10
CA LYS A 74 9.85 3.43 1.05
C LYS A 74 8.67 2.50 1.29
N SER A 75 7.98 2.09 0.22
CA SER A 75 6.81 1.23 0.31
C SER A 75 7.17 -0.13 0.91
N THR A 76 8.33 -0.69 0.55
CA THR A 76 8.84 -1.93 1.12
C THR A 76 9.10 -1.81 2.63
N THR A 77 9.64 -0.68 3.07
CA THR A 77 9.85 -0.38 4.50
C THR A 77 8.52 -0.22 5.23
N LEU A 78 7.56 0.51 4.65
CA LEU A 78 6.22 0.67 5.23
C LEU A 78 5.50 -0.68 5.34
N ALA A 79 5.53 -1.50 4.29
CA ALA A 79 4.96 -2.84 4.31
C ALA A 79 5.59 -3.70 5.43
N ALA A 80 6.92 -3.67 5.60
CA ALA A 80 7.57 -4.38 6.70
C ALA A 80 7.10 -3.89 8.08
N VAL A 81 6.90 -2.59 8.25
CA VAL A 81 6.41 -2.00 9.51
C VAL A 81 4.93 -2.35 9.76
N ILE A 82 4.08 -2.32 8.73
CA ILE A 82 2.67 -2.71 8.86
C ILE A 82 2.53 -4.21 9.13
N ASP A 83 3.35 -5.06 8.51
CA ASP A 83 3.39 -6.49 8.83
C ASP A 83 3.83 -6.71 10.29
N GLU A 84 4.78 -5.91 10.79
CA GLU A 84 5.18 -5.95 12.19
C GLU A 84 4.03 -5.59 13.15
N VAL A 85 3.20 -4.59 12.82
CA VAL A 85 1.95 -4.29 13.55
C VAL A 85 1.02 -5.51 13.50
N ASN A 86 0.75 -6.02 12.30
CA ASN A 86 -0.17 -7.14 12.06
C ASN A 86 0.21 -8.42 12.83
N ARG A 87 1.51 -8.67 13.01
CA ARG A 87 2.01 -9.83 13.75
C ARG A 87 1.96 -9.63 15.27
N LYS A 88 2.14 -8.41 15.77
CA LYS A 88 2.39 -8.17 17.21
C LYS A 88 1.22 -7.52 17.95
N ARG A 89 0.27 -6.91 17.25
CA ARG A 89 -0.85 -6.14 17.83
C ARG A 89 -2.20 -6.79 17.49
N LYS A 90 -3.27 -6.33 18.13
CA LYS A 90 -4.65 -6.81 17.94
C LYS A 90 -5.54 -5.64 17.56
N ASP A 91 -5.21 -5.05 16.43
CA ASP A 91 -5.61 -3.71 16.06
C ASP A 91 -6.33 -3.72 14.72
N HIS A 92 -7.00 -2.62 14.40
CA HIS A 92 -7.57 -2.36 13.10
C HIS A 92 -6.63 -1.48 12.26
N ILE A 93 -6.15 -2.03 11.14
CA ILE A 93 -5.27 -1.37 10.18
C ILE A 93 -6.09 -1.00 8.94
N ILE A 94 -6.01 0.28 8.54
CA ILE A 94 -6.58 0.75 7.26
C ILE A 94 -5.45 1.29 6.40
N THR A 95 -5.30 0.76 5.18
CA THR A 95 -4.40 1.33 4.17
C THR A 95 -5.18 2.13 3.14
N ILE A 96 -4.64 3.27 2.73
CA ILE A 96 -5.19 4.13 1.67
C ILE A 96 -4.07 4.37 0.67
N GLU A 97 -4.20 3.84 -0.54
CA GLU A 97 -3.12 3.74 -1.53
C GLU A 97 -3.60 4.02 -2.97
N ASP A 98 -2.66 4.30 -3.87
CA ASP A 98 -2.91 4.63 -5.29
C ASP A 98 -1.79 4.11 -6.22
N PRO A 99 -1.86 2.87 -6.72
CA PRO A 99 -2.75 1.78 -6.30
C PRO A 99 -2.18 1.02 -5.08
N ILE A 100 -2.86 -0.04 -4.62
CA ILE A 100 -2.37 -0.89 -3.51
C ILE A 100 -1.10 -1.64 -3.94
N GLU A 101 0.02 -1.36 -3.25
CA GLU A 101 1.31 -1.97 -3.57
C GLU A 101 1.55 -3.30 -2.85
N PHE A 102 1.12 -3.46 -1.60
CA PHE A 102 1.28 -4.71 -0.85
C PHE A 102 -0.05 -5.14 -0.26
N VAL A 103 -0.42 -6.40 -0.44
CA VAL A 103 -1.63 -6.97 0.20
C VAL A 103 -1.21 -7.72 1.44
N HIS A 104 -1.60 -7.17 2.59
CA HIS A 104 -1.39 -7.83 3.87
C HIS A 104 -2.51 -8.82 4.16
N VAL A 105 -2.16 -10.09 4.37
CA VAL A 105 -3.10 -11.06 4.92
C VAL A 105 -3.30 -10.77 6.40
N SER A 106 -4.55 -10.67 6.84
CA SER A 106 -4.88 -10.46 8.26
C SER A 106 -4.32 -11.60 9.10
N GLN A 107 -3.57 -11.26 10.16
CA GLN A 107 -3.01 -12.22 11.12
C GLN A 107 -3.64 -11.97 12.49
N ASN A 108 -3.02 -11.13 13.33
CA ASN A 108 -3.59 -10.73 14.62
C ASN A 108 -4.40 -9.43 14.52
N CYS A 109 -4.24 -8.68 13.42
CA CYS A 109 -4.99 -7.46 13.13
C CYS A 109 -6.05 -7.70 12.05
N VAL A 110 -7.09 -6.86 12.07
CA VAL A 110 -8.03 -6.72 10.94
C VAL A 110 -7.43 -5.71 9.97
N ILE A 111 -7.32 -6.05 8.69
CA ILE A 111 -6.73 -5.17 7.68
C ILE A 111 -7.70 -4.87 6.55
N ASN A 112 -7.97 -3.59 6.32
CA ASN A 112 -8.77 -3.09 5.21
C ASN A 112 -7.91 -2.25 4.26
N HIS A 113 -7.81 -2.67 3.00
CA HIS A 113 -7.07 -1.94 1.97
C HIS A 113 -8.03 -1.11 1.12
N ARG A 114 -7.74 0.18 0.96
CA ARG A 114 -8.56 1.12 0.16
C ARG A 114 -7.71 1.69 -0.96
N GLU A 115 -8.11 1.41 -2.19
CA GLU A 115 -7.45 1.90 -3.39
C GLU A 115 -8.21 3.12 -3.91
N LEU A 116 -7.48 4.17 -4.28
CA LEU A 116 -8.06 5.31 -4.99
C LEU A 116 -8.58 4.89 -6.37
N GLY A 117 -9.67 5.50 -6.81
CA GLY A 117 -10.36 5.15 -8.07
C GLY A 117 -11.27 3.93 -7.94
N THR A 118 -10.85 2.91 -7.18
CA THR A 118 -11.60 1.65 -7.03
C THR A 118 -12.50 1.65 -5.79
N HIS A 119 -11.95 1.90 -4.59
CA HIS A 119 -12.66 1.83 -3.31
C HIS A 119 -13.02 3.21 -2.74
N THR A 120 -12.31 4.26 -3.17
CA THR A 120 -12.52 5.64 -2.71
C THR A 120 -12.14 6.62 -3.81
N ARG A 121 -12.75 7.82 -3.81
CA ARG A 121 -12.51 8.82 -4.86
C ARG A 121 -11.23 9.64 -4.64
N THR A 122 -10.88 9.93 -3.39
CA THR A 122 -9.73 10.78 -3.05
C THR A 122 -9.12 10.35 -1.72
N PHE A 123 -7.83 10.64 -1.52
CA PHE A 123 -7.15 10.46 -0.24
C PHE A 123 -7.86 11.19 0.89
N SER A 124 -8.24 12.46 0.69
CA SER A 124 -8.91 13.24 1.73
C SER A 124 -10.27 12.66 2.13
N ALA A 125 -11.05 12.15 1.17
CA ALA A 125 -12.32 11.50 1.47
C ALA A 125 -12.10 10.18 2.24
N ALA A 126 -11.14 9.38 1.81
CA ALA A 126 -10.78 8.12 2.47
C ALA A 126 -10.29 8.34 3.90
N LEU A 127 -9.40 9.31 4.11
CA LEU A 127 -8.86 9.62 5.43
C LEU A 127 -9.93 10.18 6.38
N ARG A 128 -10.86 11.01 5.90
CA ARG A 128 -11.98 11.47 6.74
C ARG A 128 -12.94 10.33 7.10
N ALA A 129 -13.14 9.39 6.18
CA ALA A 129 -13.99 8.23 6.43
C ALA A 129 -13.33 7.28 7.43
N SER A 130 -12.03 7.01 7.26
CA SER A 130 -11.28 6.10 8.14
C SER A 130 -11.34 6.52 9.60
N LEU A 131 -11.35 7.81 9.93
CA LEU A 131 -11.52 8.27 11.32
C LEU A 131 -12.83 7.83 12.01
N ARG A 132 -13.82 7.34 11.25
CA ARG A 132 -15.09 6.77 11.76
C ARG A 132 -15.20 5.26 11.54
N GLU A 133 -14.16 4.63 11.01
CA GLU A 133 -14.08 3.19 10.75
C GLU A 133 -13.40 2.45 11.92
N ASP A 134 -13.24 3.12 13.07
CA ASP A 134 -12.54 2.62 14.27
C ASP A 134 -11.11 2.08 14.01
N PRO A 135 -10.21 2.85 13.34
CA PRO A 135 -8.85 2.41 13.07
C PRO A 135 -7.91 2.71 14.23
N ASP A 136 -7.00 1.78 14.49
CA ASP A 136 -5.85 1.98 15.38
C ASP A 136 -4.61 2.44 14.60
N VAL A 137 -4.45 1.97 13.36
CA VAL A 137 -3.33 2.30 12.48
C VAL A 137 -3.86 2.66 11.10
N ILE A 138 -3.44 3.82 10.58
CA ILE A 138 -3.77 4.26 9.23
C ILE A 138 -2.47 4.40 8.44
N LEU A 139 -2.34 3.63 7.36
CA LEU A 139 -1.32 3.88 6.34
C LEU A 139 -1.92 4.78 5.27
N VAL A 140 -1.25 5.89 5.00
CA VAL A 140 -1.52 6.74 3.83
C VAL A 140 -0.32 6.58 2.91
N GLY A 141 -0.57 6.13 1.68
CA GLY A 141 0.43 6.00 0.62
C GLY A 141 1.03 7.34 0.20
N GLU A 142 1.66 7.38 -0.97
CA GLU A 142 2.28 8.61 -1.47
C GLU A 142 1.25 9.73 -1.61
N MET A 143 1.38 10.76 -0.76
CA MET A 143 0.59 11.99 -0.86
C MET A 143 1.16 12.85 -2.00
N ARG A 144 0.64 12.64 -3.21
CA ARG A 144 0.95 13.45 -4.40
C ARG A 144 0.08 14.70 -4.48
#